data_AF-A0A842U5T1-F1
#
_entry.id   AF-A0A842U5T1-F1
#
_cell.length_a   1.000
_cell.length_b   1.000
_cell.length_c   1.000
_cell.angle_alpha   90.00
_cell.angle_beta   90.00
_cell.angle_gamma   90.00
#
_symmetry.space_group_name_H-M   'P 1'
#
loop_
_entity.id
_entity.type
_entity.pdbx_description
1 polymer ?
#
loop_
_entity_poly.entity_id
_entity_poly.type
_entity_poly.pdbx_seq_one_letter_code
_entity_poly.pdbx_strand_id
1 'polypeptide(L)'
;MEEIENVYKIDKKRLLNYFMRVKKSFQHLDQYHLIAKFLNNQSIGTDSANILEIINFYKNKLLDRLNALDFAFEWIRAQKIRLEYKKYLIRAQYPNNNLSLAVDDCIVKFFLKYDDYIRRIFKENIYEHEISTLYEIFFSPYEKEHFNLKEMLKWHKNKVITIIKGNLKIITNLMTLRSGLSRIIVKDYEGVLYSRKDSTKEEKKSTTQQIIAKGEKTIIKDVSDFNGSHLERILKTYCFNKREIGTIEIENAINQFLTSYFKFGKFYSYDEFKEKLIQSLIDYINSGLTEKVKTQHSMSNLGGKIFRMLNDFRKINRIKVLDGLAWVNELKPVLKKFLVQLLDNMFNPKLEKPETKKIDDLQKEENDTEKLDDVNFSAIFDLNLEVEKYREKLEALLQNSDKSIVEKRNIIRTKVQKFKMEKRKSI
;
A
#
# COMPACT_ATOMS: atom_id res chain seq x y z
N MET A 1 -31.67 -5.78 -7.08
CA MET A 1 -30.28 -5.66 -7.56
C MET A 1 -30.35 -5.47 -9.06
N GLU A 2 -29.88 -4.34 -9.60
CA GLU A 2 -29.80 -4.16 -11.05
C GLU A 2 -28.85 -5.20 -11.66
N GLU A 3 -29.27 -5.85 -12.74
CA GLU A 3 -28.41 -6.76 -13.50
C GLU A 3 -27.18 -6.00 -14.03
N ILE A 4 -26.01 -6.61 -13.95
CA ILE A 4 -24.75 -6.05 -14.47
C ILE A 4 -24.88 -5.63 -15.95
N GLU A 5 -25.74 -6.32 -16.70
CA GLU A 5 -26.04 -5.97 -18.07
C GLU A 5 -26.71 -4.59 -18.23
N ASN A 6 -27.44 -4.14 -17.22
CA ASN A 6 -28.08 -2.83 -17.15
C ASN A 6 -27.09 -1.76 -16.67
N VAL A 7 -26.22 -2.08 -15.71
CA VAL A 7 -25.21 -1.15 -15.17
C VAL A 7 -24.11 -0.85 -16.21
N TYR A 8 -23.62 -1.89 -16.91
CA TYR A 8 -22.58 -1.76 -17.93
C TYR A 8 -23.11 -2.16 -19.29
N LYS A 9 -24.13 -1.44 -19.77
CA LYS A 9 -24.83 -1.76 -21.01
C LYS A 9 -23.92 -1.69 -22.24
N ILE A 10 -23.93 -2.76 -23.03
CA ILE A 10 -23.37 -2.78 -24.38
C ILE A 10 -24.53 -2.80 -25.39
N ASP A 11 -24.37 -2.05 -26.48
CA ASP A 11 -25.34 -2.06 -27.57
C ASP A 11 -25.10 -3.31 -28.43
N LYS A 12 -25.63 -4.45 -27.98
CA LYS A 12 -25.45 -5.75 -28.64
C LYS A 12 -25.91 -5.70 -30.10
N LYS A 13 -27.01 -5.00 -30.40
CA LYS A 13 -27.55 -4.88 -31.77
C LYS A 13 -26.57 -4.14 -32.69
N ARG A 14 -26.03 -3.00 -32.25
CA ARG A 14 -25.02 -2.26 -33.01
C ARG A 14 -23.74 -3.06 -33.20
N LEU A 15 -23.27 -3.75 -32.17
CA LEU A 15 -22.06 -4.59 -32.23
C LEU A 15 -22.25 -5.78 -33.18
N LEU A 16 -23.42 -6.44 -33.13
CA LEU A 16 -23.75 -7.53 -34.05
C LEU A 16 -23.83 -7.04 -35.50
N ASN A 17 -24.48 -5.91 -35.75
CA ASN A 17 -24.53 -5.31 -37.09
C ASN A 17 -23.12 -4.97 -37.62
N TYR A 18 -22.24 -4.48 -36.75
CA TYR A 18 -20.85 -4.23 -37.10
C TYR A 18 -20.11 -5.54 -37.41
N PHE A 19 -20.25 -6.57 -36.59
CA PHE A 19 -19.67 -7.89 -36.84
C PHE A 19 -20.15 -8.47 -38.18
N MET A 20 -21.44 -8.36 -38.51
CA MET A 20 -21.98 -8.83 -39.79
C MET A 20 -21.38 -8.09 -41.00
N ARG A 21 -21.09 -6.79 -40.86
CA ARG A 21 -20.34 -6.05 -41.89
C ARG A 21 -18.93 -6.58 -42.06
N VAL A 22 -18.20 -6.83 -40.97
CA VAL A 22 -16.86 -7.44 -41.01
C VAL A 22 -16.90 -8.81 -41.68
N LYS A 23 -17.87 -9.66 -41.31
CA LYS A 23 -18.09 -10.98 -41.92
C LYS A 23 -18.33 -10.87 -43.44
N LYS A 24 -19.13 -9.89 -43.88
CA LYS A 24 -19.39 -9.66 -45.30
C LYS A 24 -18.14 -9.22 -46.07
N SER A 25 -17.28 -8.43 -45.44
CA SER A 25 -16.03 -7.94 -46.04
C SER A 25 -14.91 -8.99 -46.08
N PHE A 26 -14.95 -10.01 -45.22
CA PHE A 26 -13.88 -11.01 -45.09
C PHE A 26 -14.42 -12.44 -45.13
N GLN A 27 -15.14 -12.78 -46.20
CA GLN A 27 -15.85 -14.07 -46.33
C GLN A 27 -14.93 -15.31 -46.33
N HIS A 28 -13.65 -15.12 -46.62
CA HIS A 28 -12.64 -16.19 -46.66
C HIS A 28 -12.09 -16.57 -45.27
N LEU A 29 -12.36 -15.77 -44.23
CA LEU A 29 -11.88 -16.05 -42.88
C LEU A 29 -12.88 -16.93 -42.12
N ASP A 30 -12.37 -17.87 -41.32
CA ASP A 30 -13.24 -18.60 -40.40
C ASP A 30 -13.81 -17.71 -39.29
N GLN A 31 -14.80 -18.23 -38.59
CA GLN A 31 -15.54 -17.50 -37.57
C GLN A 31 -14.63 -16.92 -36.46
N TYR A 32 -13.58 -17.62 -36.04
CA TYR A 32 -12.72 -17.16 -34.95
C TYR A 32 -11.76 -16.07 -35.41
N HIS A 33 -11.23 -16.19 -36.62
CA HIS A 33 -10.45 -15.11 -37.25
C HIS A 33 -11.30 -13.86 -37.49
N LEU A 34 -12.57 -14.02 -37.87
CA LEU A 34 -13.52 -12.91 -37.97
C LEU A 34 -13.76 -12.23 -36.62
N ILE A 35 -13.92 -12.99 -35.54
CA ILE A 35 -14.09 -12.43 -34.19
C ILE A 35 -12.82 -11.72 -33.72
N ALA A 36 -11.64 -12.30 -33.97
CA ALA A 36 -10.38 -11.65 -33.63
C ALA A 36 -10.19 -10.32 -34.35
N LYS A 37 -10.50 -10.30 -35.65
CA LYS A 37 -10.51 -9.07 -36.46
C LYS A 37 -11.53 -8.06 -35.97
N PHE A 38 -12.72 -8.51 -35.60
CA PHE A 38 -13.77 -7.68 -35.02
C PHE A 38 -13.29 -6.98 -33.73
N LEU A 39 -12.66 -7.71 -32.82
CA LEU A 39 -12.11 -7.15 -31.57
C LEU A 39 -10.98 -6.15 -31.83
N ASN A 40 -10.06 -6.47 -32.74
CA ASN A 40 -9.00 -5.54 -33.13
C ASN A 40 -9.54 -4.24 -33.73
N ASN A 41 -10.59 -4.31 -34.55
CA ASN A 41 -11.24 -3.12 -35.09
C ASN A 41 -11.96 -2.28 -34.00
N GLN A 42 -12.23 -2.86 -32.83
CA GLN A 42 -12.70 -2.15 -31.64
C GLN A 42 -11.55 -1.70 -30.72
N SER A 43 -10.31 -1.81 -31.18
CA SER A 43 -9.10 -1.54 -30.40
C SER A 43 -9.00 -2.38 -29.11
N ILE A 44 -9.43 -3.64 -29.19
CA ILE A 44 -9.37 -4.61 -28.08
C ILE A 44 -8.37 -5.69 -28.43
N GLY A 45 -7.47 -5.99 -27.49
CA GLY A 45 -6.39 -6.94 -27.68
C GLY A 45 -5.11 -6.28 -28.20
N THR A 46 -4.03 -7.05 -28.24
CA THR A 46 -2.73 -6.62 -28.78
C THR A 46 -2.69 -6.76 -30.30
N ASP A 47 -2.87 -7.99 -30.79
CA ASP A 47 -2.91 -8.34 -32.20
C ASP A 47 -3.85 -9.52 -32.47
N SER A 48 -4.14 -9.75 -33.75
CA SER A 48 -5.12 -10.77 -34.16
C SER A 48 -4.73 -12.18 -33.75
N ALA A 49 -3.43 -12.50 -33.72
CA ALA A 49 -2.96 -13.84 -33.41
C ALA A 49 -3.14 -14.14 -31.91
N ASN A 50 -2.76 -13.19 -31.06
CA ASN A 50 -2.96 -13.26 -29.62
C ASN A 50 -4.45 -13.37 -29.25
N ILE A 51 -5.30 -12.56 -29.88
CA ILE A 51 -6.75 -12.62 -29.68
C ILE A 51 -7.31 -13.98 -30.11
N LEU A 52 -6.86 -14.50 -31.26
CA LEU A 52 -7.27 -15.81 -31.75
C LEU A 52 -6.86 -16.92 -30.78
N GLU A 53 -5.65 -16.87 -30.22
CA GLU A 53 -5.19 -17.81 -29.20
C GLU A 53 -6.11 -17.80 -27.97
N ILE A 54 -6.45 -16.62 -27.46
CA ILE A 54 -7.37 -16.44 -26.33
C ILE A 54 -8.76 -17.01 -26.64
N ILE A 55 -9.33 -16.67 -27.79
CA ILE A 55 -10.66 -17.17 -28.20
C ILE A 55 -10.64 -18.69 -28.28
N ASN A 56 -9.61 -19.27 -28.90
CA ASN A 56 -9.49 -20.71 -29.04
C ASN A 56 -9.35 -21.43 -27.69
N PHE A 57 -8.68 -20.81 -26.72
CA PHE A 57 -8.58 -21.35 -25.37
C PHE A 57 -9.91 -21.32 -24.61
N TYR A 58 -10.62 -20.17 -24.62
CA TYR A 58 -11.83 -19.99 -23.81
C TYR A 58 -13.11 -20.55 -24.44
N LYS A 59 -13.19 -20.69 -25.78
CA LYS A 59 -14.43 -21.16 -26.44
C LYS A 59 -14.95 -22.49 -25.90
N ASN A 60 -14.05 -23.42 -25.57
CA ASN A 60 -14.43 -24.76 -25.09
C ASN A 60 -14.85 -24.74 -23.60
N LYS A 61 -14.67 -23.61 -22.91
CA LYS A 61 -14.98 -23.42 -21.50
C LYS A 61 -16.29 -22.65 -21.27
N LEU A 62 -16.88 -22.08 -22.33
CA LEU A 62 -18.16 -21.39 -22.27
C LEU A 62 -19.30 -22.40 -22.08
N LEU A 63 -20.41 -21.98 -21.45
CA LEU A 63 -21.64 -22.78 -21.45
C LEU A 63 -22.10 -23.04 -22.89
N ASP A 64 -22.72 -24.20 -23.14
CA ASP A 64 -23.04 -24.67 -24.50
C ASP A 64 -24.00 -23.74 -25.27
N ARG A 65 -24.79 -22.94 -24.55
CA ARG A 65 -25.69 -21.92 -25.13
C ARG A 65 -24.99 -20.63 -25.57
N LEU A 66 -23.71 -20.45 -25.22
CA LEU A 66 -22.92 -19.26 -25.50
C LEU A 66 -21.83 -19.58 -26.51
N ASN A 67 -21.57 -18.63 -27.42
CA ASN A 67 -20.58 -18.79 -28.47
C ASN A 67 -19.40 -17.82 -28.28
N ALA A 68 -18.38 -17.95 -29.12
CA ALA A 68 -17.18 -17.10 -29.07
C ALA A 68 -17.46 -15.61 -29.32
N LEU A 69 -18.56 -15.27 -30.02
CA LEU A 69 -18.96 -13.88 -30.22
C LEU A 69 -19.57 -13.29 -28.95
N ASP A 70 -20.31 -14.08 -28.16
CA ASP A 70 -20.80 -13.67 -26.84
C ASP A 70 -19.62 -13.37 -25.89
N PHE A 71 -18.59 -14.20 -25.92
CA PHE A 71 -17.33 -13.94 -25.20
C PHE A 71 -16.67 -12.62 -25.65
N ALA A 72 -16.62 -12.35 -26.96
CA ALA A 72 -16.08 -11.09 -27.48
C ALA A 72 -16.90 -9.87 -27.02
N PHE A 73 -18.23 -9.99 -26.93
CA PHE A 73 -19.09 -8.93 -26.39
C PHE A 73 -18.79 -8.66 -24.91
N GLU A 74 -18.49 -9.68 -24.12
CA GLU A 74 -18.10 -9.49 -22.73
C GLU A 74 -16.71 -8.88 -22.58
N TRP A 75 -15.79 -9.19 -23.48
CA TRP A 75 -14.50 -8.50 -23.53
C TRP A 75 -14.66 -7.00 -23.84
N ILE A 76 -15.58 -6.63 -24.74
CA ILE A 76 -15.96 -5.22 -24.97
C ILE A 76 -16.57 -4.59 -23.71
N ARG A 77 -17.43 -5.33 -22.99
CA ARG A 77 -18.03 -4.86 -21.74
C ARG A 77 -16.96 -4.59 -20.68
N ALA A 78 -15.97 -5.47 -20.56
CA ALA A 78 -14.84 -5.28 -19.64
C ALA A 78 -14.11 -3.95 -19.90
N GLN A 79 -13.87 -3.57 -21.15
CA GLN A 79 -13.26 -2.27 -21.46
C GLN A 79 -14.12 -1.08 -21.00
N LYS A 80 -15.46 -1.19 -21.09
CA LYS A 80 -16.34 -0.16 -20.54
C LYS A 80 -16.25 -0.06 -19.02
N ILE A 81 -16.27 -1.21 -18.32
CA ILE A 81 -16.08 -1.26 -16.87
C ILE A 81 -14.75 -0.60 -16.50
N ARG A 82 -13.70 -0.85 -17.29
CA ARG A 82 -12.39 -0.24 -17.12
C ARG A 82 -12.41 1.26 -17.16
N LEU A 83 -13.06 1.82 -18.18
CA LEU A 83 -13.21 3.26 -18.32
C LEU A 83 -13.91 3.88 -17.09
N GLU A 84 -14.96 3.24 -16.58
CA GLU A 84 -15.68 3.73 -15.41
C GLU A 84 -14.88 3.67 -14.12
N TYR A 85 -14.17 2.56 -13.83
CA TYR A 85 -13.34 2.53 -12.62
C TYR A 85 -12.12 3.46 -12.75
N LYS A 86 -11.57 3.69 -13.96
CA LYS A 86 -10.50 4.68 -14.14
C LYS A 86 -10.99 6.10 -13.83
N LYS A 87 -12.21 6.47 -14.25
CA LYS A 87 -12.85 7.74 -13.83
C LYS A 87 -12.99 7.81 -12.31
N TYR A 88 -13.33 6.70 -11.68
CA TYR A 88 -13.38 6.61 -10.22
C TYR A 88 -12.00 6.83 -9.58
N LEU A 89 -10.95 6.16 -10.05
CA LEU A 89 -9.57 6.33 -9.57
C LEU A 89 -9.06 7.78 -9.72
N ILE A 90 -9.44 8.47 -10.79
CA ILE A 90 -9.13 9.90 -11.00
C ILE A 90 -9.72 10.78 -9.91
N ARG A 91 -10.84 10.40 -9.30
CA ARG A 91 -11.51 11.16 -8.24
C ARG A 91 -11.15 10.67 -6.85
N ALA A 92 -10.79 9.40 -6.72
CA ALA A 92 -10.48 8.77 -5.45
C ALA A 92 -9.19 9.33 -4.82
N GLN A 93 -9.25 9.61 -3.52
CA GLN A 93 -8.09 9.98 -2.71
C GLN A 93 -7.89 8.90 -1.65
N TYR A 94 -6.84 8.11 -1.82
CA TYR A 94 -6.48 7.11 -0.83
C TYR A 94 -5.44 7.69 0.13
N PRO A 95 -5.59 7.52 1.45
CA PRO A 95 -4.60 7.97 2.42
C PRO A 95 -3.20 7.45 2.07
N ASN A 96 -2.21 8.34 2.09
CA ASN A 96 -0.82 8.03 1.74
C ASN A 96 -0.64 7.38 0.35
N ASN A 97 -1.58 7.59 -0.59
CA ASN A 97 -1.62 6.92 -1.89
C ASN A 97 -1.55 5.39 -1.77
N ASN A 98 -2.23 4.81 -0.78
CA ASN A 98 -2.22 3.37 -0.53
C ASN A 98 -2.76 2.57 -1.72
N LEU A 99 -1.86 1.90 -2.44
CA LEU A 99 -2.15 1.09 -3.61
C LEU A 99 -3.05 -0.12 -3.29
N SER A 100 -2.84 -0.77 -2.14
CA SER A 100 -3.64 -1.93 -1.73
C SER A 100 -5.09 -1.53 -1.47
N LEU A 101 -5.30 -0.38 -0.84
CA LEU A 101 -6.63 0.15 -0.62
C LEU A 101 -7.31 0.51 -1.94
N ALA A 102 -6.57 1.08 -2.90
CA ALA A 102 -7.07 1.35 -4.23
C ALA A 102 -7.52 0.09 -4.97
N VAL A 103 -6.74 -0.99 -4.87
CA VAL A 103 -7.07 -2.30 -5.43
C VAL A 103 -8.34 -2.86 -4.81
N ASP A 104 -8.40 -2.92 -3.48
CA ASP A 104 -9.53 -3.53 -2.77
C ASP A 104 -10.84 -2.76 -2.98
N ASP A 105 -10.77 -1.44 -2.93
CA ASP A 105 -11.93 -0.58 -3.14
C ASP A 105 -12.48 -0.72 -4.56
N CYS A 106 -11.60 -0.77 -5.57
CA CYS A 106 -11.99 -1.06 -6.94
C CYS A 106 -12.62 -2.44 -7.08
N ILE A 107 -12.01 -3.49 -6.50
CA ILE A 107 -12.53 -4.87 -6.52
C ILE A 107 -13.95 -4.92 -5.97
N VAL A 108 -14.17 -4.33 -4.80
CA VAL A 108 -15.47 -4.34 -4.13
C VAL A 108 -16.52 -3.57 -4.92
N LYS A 109 -16.16 -2.38 -5.44
CA LYS A 109 -17.13 -1.50 -6.11
C LYS A 109 -17.49 -1.94 -7.53
N PHE A 110 -16.52 -2.45 -8.30
CA PHE A 110 -16.69 -2.67 -9.74
C PHE A 110 -16.69 -4.15 -10.14
N PHE A 111 -15.92 -4.99 -9.44
CA PHE A 111 -15.58 -6.31 -9.97
C PHE A 111 -16.28 -7.47 -9.27
N LEU A 112 -16.66 -7.38 -7.99
CA LEU A 112 -17.34 -8.48 -7.30
C LEU A 112 -18.63 -8.91 -8.00
N LYS A 113 -19.51 -7.95 -8.32
CA LYS A 113 -20.75 -8.26 -9.04
C LYS A 113 -20.49 -8.71 -10.48
N TYR A 114 -19.47 -8.16 -11.12
CA TYR A 114 -19.07 -8.58 -12.47
C TYR A 114 -18.51 -10.00 -12.46
N ASP A 115 -17.82 -10.42 -11.41
CA ASP A 115 -17.29 -11.78 -11.24
C ASP A 115 -18.41 -12.80 -11.09
N ASP A 116 -19.42 -12.49 -10.28
CA ASP A 116 -20.62 -13.33 -10.17
C ASP A 116 -21.36 -13.49 -11.50
N TYR A 117 -21.31 -12.47 -12.36
CA TYR A 117 -21.89 -12.51 -13.70
C TYR A 117 -21.01 -13.33 -14.67
N ILE A 118 -19.70 -13.04 -14.72
CA ILE A 118 -18.74 -13.72 -15.60
C ILE A 118 -18.68 -15.22 -15.31
N ARG A 119 -18.73 -15.63 -14.05
CA ARG A 119 -18.73 -17.06 -13.66
C ARG A 119 -19.93 -17.82 -14.22
N ARG A 120 -21.08 -17.17 -14.44
CA ARG A 120 -22.28 -17.80 -15.04
C ARG A 120 -22.18 -18.01 -16.55
N ILE A 121 -21.14 -17.48 -17.19
CA ILE A 121 -20.88 -17.65 -18.63
C ILE A 121 -20.03 -18.89 -18.91
N PHE A 122 -19.28 -19.36 -17.91
CA PHE A 122 -18.38 -20.50 -18.04
C PHE A 122 -18.96 -21.79 -17.44
N LYS A 123 -18.48 -22.93 -17.93
CA LYS A 123 -18.76 -24.26 -17.36
C LYS A 123 -18.21 -24.34 -15.93
N GLU A 124 -18.87 -25.10 -15.07
CA GLU A 124 -18.51 -25.22 -13.64
C GLU A 124 -17.07 -25.69 -13.39
N ASN A 125 -16.51 -26.46 -14.34
CA ASN A 125 -15.17 -27.03 -14.27
C ASN A 125 -14.03 -26.06 -14.67
N ILE A 126 -14.32 -24.81 -15.03
CA ILE A 126 -13.27 -23.82 -15.28
C ILE A 126 -12.43 -23.62 -14.01
N TYR A 127 -11.11 -23.55 -14.13
CA TYR A 127 -10.24 -23.37 -12.97
C TYR A 127 -10.16 -21.90 -12.54
N GLU A 128 -9.93 -21.64 -11.25
CA GLU A 128 -9.83 -20.27 -10.71
C GLU A 128 -8.67 -19.48 -11.32
N HIS A 129 -7.53 -20.11 -11.59
CA HIS A 129 -6.42 -19.44 -12.26
C HIS A 129 -6.73 -19.07 -13.72
N GLU A 130 -7.63 -19.79 -14.37
CA GLU A 130 -8.09 -19.46 -15.74
C GLU A 130 -8.99 -18.23 -15.68
N ILE A 131 -9.93 -18.16 -14.72
CA ILE A 131 -10.71 -16.94 -14.49
C ILE A 131 -9.81 -15.75 -14.12
N SER A 132 -8.79 -15.96 -13.28
CA SER A 132 -7.82 -14.92 -12.92
C SER A 132 -7.06 -14.40 -14.14
N THR A 133 -6.61 -15.32 -15.01
CA THR A 133 -5.95 -14.99 -16.28
C THR A 133 -6.88 -14.23 -17.21
N LEU A 134 -8.16 -14.61 -17.26
CA LEU A 134 -9.19 -13.93 -18.03
C LEU A 134 -9.33 -12.47 -17.59
N TYR A 135 -9.36 -12.17 -16.30
CA TYR A 135 -9.42 -10.79 -15.83
C TYR A 135 -8.20 -9.97 -16.26
N GLU A 136 -7.01 -10.56 -16.20
CA GLU A 136 -5.83 -9.85 -16.68
C GLU A 136 -5.94 -9.54 -18.18
N ILE A 137 -6.38 -10.50 -18.98
CA ILE A 137 -6.62 -10.32 -20.42
C ILE A 137 -7.69 -9.25 -20.68
N PHE A 138 -8.82 -9.34 -19.99
CA PHE A 138 -9.97 -8.47 -20.18
C PHE A 138 -9.67 -7.02 -19.85
N PHE A 139 -8.76 -6.75 -18.90
CA PHE A 139 -8.52 -5.41 -18.40
C PHE A 139 -7.13 -4.85 -18.72
N SER A 140 -6.25 -5.60 -19.38
CA SER A 140 -4.90 -5.14 -19.70
C SER A 140 -4.89 -3.87 -20.58
N PRO A 141 -4.07 -2.85 -20.30
CA PRO A 141 -3.72 -1.82 -21.27
C PRO A 141 -2.80 -2.46 -22.29
N TYR A 142 -3.29 -2.69 -23.51
CA TYR A 142 -2.55 -3.35 -24.59
C TYR A 142 -1.35 -2.50 -25.04
N GLU A 143 -0.26 -2.55 -24.27
CA GLU A 143 1.08 -2.14 -24.66
C GLU A 143 1.79 -3.36 -25.25
N LYS A 144 2.50 -3.14 -26.36
CA LYS A 144 2.89 -4.17 -27.36
C LYS A 144 3.94 -5.20 -26.91
N GLU A 145 4.34 -5.22 -25.64
CA GLU A 145 5.48 -6.03 -25.20
C GLU A 145 5.03 -7.32 -24.51
N HIS A 146 5.28 -8.43 -25.20
CA HIS A 146 5.30 -9.82 -24.70
C HIS A 146 3.99 -10.34 -24.07
N PHE A 147 2.92 -10.45 -24.89
CA PHE A 147 1.78 -11.29 -24.54
C PHE A 147 2.09 -12.78 -24.80
N ASN A 148 1.91 -13.63 -23.80
CA ASN A 148 2.03 -15.09 -23.92
C ASN A 148 1.00 -15.77 -23.01
N LEU A 149 -0.07 -16.32 -23.60
CA LEU A 149 -1.17 -16.92 -22.84
C LEU A 149 -0.72 -18.07 -21.94
N LYS A 150 0.19 -18.93 -22.42
CA LYS A 150 0.68 -20.09 -21.67
C LYS A 150 1.47 -19.68 -20.43
N GLU A 151 2.30 -18.65 -20.55
CA GLU A 151 3.06 -18.10 -19.43
C GLU A 151 2.13 -17.44 -18.40
N MET A 152 1.14 -16.67 -18.86
CA MET A 152 0.13 -16.07 -17.99
C MET A 152 -0.64 -17.14 -17.21
N LEU A 153 -1.13 -18.18 -17.89
CA LEU A 153 -1.82 -19.30 -17.24
C LEU A 153 -0.95 -19.97 -16.17
N LYS A 154 0.34 -20.22 -16.48
CA LYS A 154 1.30 -20.81 -15.53
C LYS A 154 1.54 -19.90 -14.33
N TRP A 155 1.69 -18.60 -14.56
CA TRP A 155 1.89 -17.62 -13.50
C TRP A 155 0.69 -17.54 -12.55
N HIS A 156 -0.53 -17.46 -13.10
CA HIS A 156 -1.76 -17.44 -12.30
C HIS A 156 -1.98 -18.76 -11.58
N LYS A 157 -1.64 -19.90 -12.19
CA LYS A 157 -1.75 -21.23 -11.55
C LYS A 157 -0.92 -21.32 -10.25
N ASN A 158 0.22 -20.65 -10.20
CA ASN A 158 1.08 -20.61 -9.01
C ASN A 158 0.56 -19.65 -7.91
N LYS A 159 -0.39 -18.76 -8.24
CA LYS A 159 -0.94 -17.76 -7.32
C LYS A 159 -2.36 -18.09 -6.86
N VAL A 160 -3.13 -18.69 -7.75
CA VAL A 160 -4.56 -18.94 -7.57
C VAL A 160 -4.83 -20.43 -7.64
N ILE A 161 -4.97 -21.04 -6.48
CA ILE A 161 -5.27 -22.46 -6.35
C ILE A 161 -6.76 -22.68 -6.57
N THR A 162 -7.11 -23.69 -7.36
CA THR A 162 -8.47 -24.22 -7.41
C THR A 162 -8.58 -25.37 -6.41
N ILE A 163 -9.41 -25.21 -5.40
CA ILE A 163 -9.61 -26.24 -4.38
C ILE A 163 -10.93 -26.95 -4.70
N ILE A 164 -10.84 -28.27 -4.90
CA ILE A 164 -11.99 -29.13 -5.14
C ILE A 164 -12.11 -30.08 -3.94
N LYS A 165 -13.25 -30.04 -3.26
CA LYS A 165 -13.56 -30.93 -2.12
C LYS A 165 -14.77 -31.79 -2.50
N GLY A 166 -14.52 -33.03 -2.93
CA GLY A 166 -15.54 -33.89 -3.52
C GLY A 166 -16.06 -33.27 -4.83
N ASN A 167 -17.37 -33.06 -4.94
CA ASN A 167 -18.00 -32.38 -6.09
C ASN A 167 -18.09 -30.85 -5.91
N LEU A 168 -17.66 -30.31 -4.76
CA LEU A 168 -17.74 -28.89 -4.46
C LEU A 168 -16.43 -28.19 -4.80
N LYS A 169 -16.49 -27.25 -5.75
CA LYS A 169 -15.41 -26.31 -6.03
C LYS A 169 -15.50 -25.14 -5.03
N ILE A 170 -14.42 -24.91 -4.28
CA ILE A 170 -14.33 -23.75 -3.39
C ILE A 170 -14.09 -22.51 -4.25
N ILE A 171 -15.00 -21.56 -4.13
CA ILE A 171 -14.99 -20.31 -4.87
C ILE A 171 -14.05 -19.33 -4.16
N THR A 172 -12.99 -18.88 -4.84
CA THR A 172 -11.95 -18.00 -4.30
C THR A 172 -11.99 -16.59 -4.92
N ASN A 173 -13.20 -16.06 -5.15
CA ASN A 173 -13.49 -14.79 -5.87
C ASN A 173 -12.50 -13.67 -5.58
N LEU A 174 -12.31 -13.30 -4.31
CA LEU A 174 -11.42 -12.20 -3.93
C LEU A 174 -9.96 -12.47 -4.30
N MET A 175 -9.48 -13.70 -4.15
CA MET A 175 -8.11 -14.07 -4.50
C MET A 175 -7.92 -14.07 -6.02
N THR A 176 -8.89 -14.63 -6.74
CA THR A 176 -8.94 -14.65 -8.21
C THR A 176 -8.95 -13.23 -8.79
N LEU A 177 -9.81 -12.36 -8.26
CA LEU A 177 -9.90 -10.95 -8.66
C LEU A 177 -8.63 -10.17 -8.32
N ARG A 178 -8.08 -10.31 -7.11
CA ARG A 178 -6.83 -9.65 -6.73
C ARG A 178 -5.69 -10.08 -7.63
N SER A 179 -5.54 -11.37 -7.90
CA SER A 179 -4.45 -11.86 -8.76
C SER A 179 -4.58 -11.34 -10.20
N GLY A 180 -5.80 -11.35 -10.75
CA GLY A 180 -6.07 -10.88 -12.12
C GLY A 180 -5.97 -9.37 -12.32
N LEU A 181 -6.34 -8.56 -11.32
CA LEU A 181 -6.56 -7.12 -11.50
C LEU A 181 -5.57 -6.22 -10.78
N SER A 182 -4.85 -6.68 -9.75
CA SER A 182 -4.01 -5.80 -8.92
C SER A 182 -3.00 -5.02 -9.76
N ARG A 183 -2.28 -5.70 -10.65
CA ARG A 183 -1.26 -5.06 -11.51
C ARG A 183 -1.85 -3.97 -12.39
N ILE A 184 -3.05 -4.22 -12.92
CA ILE A 184 -3.75 -3.31 -13.82
C ILE A 184 -4.25 -2.09 -13.06
N ILE A 185 -4.93 -2.29 -11.91
CA ILE A 185 -5.45 -1.21 -11.08
C ILE A 185 -4.30 -0.35 -10.54
N VAL A 186 -3.20 -0.96 -10.09
CA VAL A 186 -2.01 -0.25 -9.64
C VAL A 186 -1.44 0.61 -10.76
N LYS A 187 -1.19 0.04 -11.95
CA LYS A 187 -0.66 0.79 -13.10
C LYS A 187 -1.58 1.96 -13.48
N ASP A 188 -2.89 1.73 -13.50
CA ASP A 188 -3.87 2.77 -13.82
C ASP A 188 -3.90 3.87 -12.76
N TYR A 189 -3.79 3.53 -11.47
CA TYR A 189 -3.78 4.51 -10.38
C TYR A 189 -2.45 5.27 -10.30
N GLU A 190 -1.32 4.61 -10.53
CA GLU A 190 -0.02 5.27 -10.65
C GLU A 190 -0.05 6.32 -11.77
N GLY A 191 -0.61 5.98 -12.94
CA GLY A 191 -0.84 6.94 -14.02
C GLY A 191 -1.61 8.19 -13.58
N VAL A 192 -2.68 8.01 -12.78
CA VAL A 192 -3.42 9.13 -12.18
C VAL A 192 -2.55 9.95 -11.22
N LEU A 193 -1.75 9.30 -10.38
CA LEU A 193 -0.85 9.98 -9.45
C LEU A 193 0.21 10.81 -10.18
N TYR A 194 0.74 10.31 -11.30
CA TYR A 194 1.66 11.06 -12.16
C TYR A 194 0.97 12.30 -12.75
N SER A 195 -0.22 12.15 -13.35
CA SER A 195 -0.96 13.29 -13.92
C SER A 195 -1.29 14.37 -12.88
N ARG A 196 -1.62 13.99 -11.64
CA ARG A 196 -1.84 14.94 -10.53
C ARG A 196 -0.56 15.69 -10.11
N LYS A 197 0.61 15.04 -10.22
CA LYS A 197 1.91 15.67 -9.95
C LYS A 197 2.31 16.64 -11.05
N ASP A 198 1.91 16.39 -12.29
CA ASP A 198 2.20 17.28 -13.41
C ASP A 198 1.23 18.46 -13.47
N SER A 199 -0.06 18.28 -13.16
CA SER A 199 -1.02 19.38 -13.02
C SER A 199 -0.62 20.34 -11.89
N THR A 200 -0.12 19.82 -10.76
CA THR A 200 0.40 20.66 -9.67
C THR A 200 1.72 21.37 -10.02
N LYS A 201 2.47 20.91 -11.04
CA LYS A 201 3.62 21.65 -11.60
C LYS A 201 3.19 22.72 -12.58
N GLU A 202 2.15 22.48 -13.38
CA GLU A 202 1.59 23.47 -14.32
C GLU A 202 0.82 24.59 -13.61
N GLU A 203 0.06 24.29 -12.56
CA GLU A 203 -0.56 25.30 -11.68
C GLU A 203 0.50 26.14 -10.95
N LYS A 204 1.64 25.53 -10.57
CA LYS A 204 2.78 26.28 -10.06
C LYS A 204 3.39 27.18 -11.13
N LYS A 205 3.43 26.78 -12.41
CA LYS A 205 3.89 27.64 -13.51
C LYS A 205 2.94 28.80 -13.81
N SER A 206 1.63 28.61 -13.76
CA SER A 206 0.65 29.70 -13.97
C SER A 206 0.61 30.69 -12.81
N THR A 207 0.73 30.19 -11.57
CA THR A 207 0.85 31.03 -10.37
C THR A 207 2.17 31.81 -10.39
N THR A 208 3.27 31.21 -10.87
CA THR A 208 4.56 31.89 -11.02
C THR A 208 4.50 32.96 -12.13
N GLN A 209 3.80 32.73 -13.24
CA GLN A 209 3.66 33.73 -14.31
C GLN A 209 2.77 34.93 -13.92
N GLN A 210 1.78 34.76 -13.04
CA GLN A 210 1.02 35.90 -12.51
C GLN A 210 1.77 36.70 -11.43
N ILE A 211 2.72 36.07 -10.72
CA ILE A 211 3.57 36.76 -9.73
C ILE A 211 4.72 37.52 -10.40
N ILE A 212 5.19 37.11 -11.59
CA ILE A 212 6.26 37.80 -12.33
C ILE A 212 5.86 39.21 -12.84
N ALA A 213 4.58 39.59 -12.80
CA ALA A 213 4.13 40.93 -13.19
C ALA A 213 4.31 42.02 -12.10
N LYS A 214 4.71 41.66 -10.87
CA LYS A 214 5.10 42.65 -9.84
C LYS A 214 6.49 42.31 -9.33
N GLY A 215 7.45 43.04 -9.88
CA GLY A 215 8.87 42.77 -9.75
C GLY A 215 9.35 42.74 -8.31
N GLU A 216 10.06 41.67 -7.98
CA GLU A 216 11.25 41.72 -7.15
C GLU A 216 12.16 40.56 -7.58
N LYS A 217 13.35 40.92 -8.04
CA LYS A 217 14.37 39.99 -8.53
C LYS A 217 14.90 39.18 -7.35
N THR A 218 14.52 37.91 -7.24
CA THR A 218 15.35 36.88 -6.61
C THR A 218 15.67 35.81 -7.63
N ILE A 219 16.94 35.80 -8.04
CA ILE A 219 17.55 34.79 -8.90
C ILE A 219 17.50 33.46 -8.14
N ILE A 220 16.53 32.60 -8.46
CA ILE A 220 16.60 31.18 -8.13
C ILE A 220 17.29 30.52 -9.32
N LYS A 221 18.60 30.32 -9.20
CA LYS A 221 19.34 29.39 -10.05
C LYS A 221 18.79 27.99 -9.81
N ASP A 222 18.62 27.28 -10.92
CA ASP A 222 18.19 25.88 -11.01
C ASP A 222 18.79 24.97 -9.92
N VAL A 223 17.91 24.16 -9.32
CA VAL A 223 18.29 22.89 -8.68
C VAL A 223 17.64 21.77 -9.48
N SER A 224 17.96 21.72 -10.77
CA SER A 224 17.84 20.51 -11.59
C SER A 224 19.22 19.83 -11.59
N ASP A 225 19.41 18.94 -10.62
CA ASP A 225 20.33 17.79 -10.60
C ASP A 225 20.70 17.44 -9.15
N PHE A 226 19.89 16.62 -8.49
CA PHE A 226 20.25 16.03 -7.19
C PHE A 226 19.68 14.60 -7.05
N ASN A 227 20.58 13.61 -7.09
CA ASN A 227 20.30 12.17 -6.97
C ASN A 227 20.32 11.63 -5.52
N GLY A 228 19.92 12.44 -4.53
CA GLY A 228 19.91 12.04 -3.10
C GLY A 228 18.55 11.54 -2.60
N SER A 229 18.53 10.74 -1.52
CA SER A 229 17.27 10.27 -0.91
C SER A 229 16.51 11.42 -0.24
N HIS A 230 15.19 11.27 -0.05
CA HIS A 230 14.35 12.33 0.52
C HIS A 230 14.76 12.70 1.96
N LEU A 231 15.30 11.74 2.72
CA LEU A 231 15.85 11.94 4.05
C LEU A 231 17.11 12.82 4.02
N GLU A 232 18.05 12.51 3.12
CA GLU A 232 19.25 13.32 2.89
C GLU A 232 18.90 14.76 2.49
N ARG A 233 17.90 14.93 1.62
CA ARG A 233 17.45 16.25 1.16
C ARG A 233 16.90 17.09 2.31
N ILE A 234 16.11 16.49 3.20
CA ILE A 234 15.55 17.16 4.37
C ILE A 234 16.67 17.63 5.30
N LEU A 235 17.64 16.75 5.58
CA LEU A 235 18.78 17.07 6.43
C LEU A 235 19.66 18.17 5.82
N LYS A 236 19.97 18.11 4.52
CA LYS A 236 20.69 19.20 3.83
C LYS A 236 19.93 20.51 3.90
N THR A 237 18.62 20.48 3.64
CA THR A 237 17.79 21.70 3.68
C THR A 237 17.80 22.33 5.06
N TYR A 238 17.71 21.53 6.12
CA TYR A 238 17.84 22.01 7.49
C TYR A 238 19.25 22.53 7.79
N CYS A 239 20.28 21.80 7.37
CA CYS A 239 21.66 22.17 7.65
C CYS A 239 22.12 23.45 6.93
N PHE A 240 21.71 23.66 5.68
CA PHE A 240 22.10 24.80 4.86
C PHE A 240 21.18 26.00 5.03
N ASN A 241 19.86 25.78 5.06
CA ASN A 241 18.88 26.87 5.04
C ASN A 241 18.30 27.20 6.42
N LYS A 242 18.62 26.42 7.47
CA LYS A 242 18.09 26.55 8.85
C LYS A 242 16.56 26.65 8.92
N ARG A 243 15.86 26.13 7.90
CA ARG A 243 14.40 26.11 7.87
C ARG A 243 13.90 25.00 8.77
N GLU A 244 12.94 25.31 9.63
CA GLU A 244 12.22 24.28 10.39
C GLU A 244 11.56 23.29 9.42
N ILE A 245 11.77 22.01 9.67
CA ILE A 245 11.16 20.94 8.88
C ILE A 245 9.85 20.55 9.54
N GLY A 246 8.77 20.49 8.76
CA GLY A 246 7.48 20.05 9.27
C GLY A 246 7.51 18.59 9.72
N THR A 247 6.80 18.25 10.80
CA THR A 247 6.71 16.88 11.31
C THR A 247 6.15 15.87 10.29
N ILE A 248 5.33 16.35 9.34
CA ILE A 248 4.78 15.57 8.22
C ILE A 248 5.87 15.25 7.18
N GLU A 249 6.80 16.16 6.93
CA GLU A 249 7.88 15.98 5.97
C GLU A 249 8.90 14.95 6.48
N ILE A 250 9.22 15.02 7.78
CA ILE A 250 10.04 14.02 8.49
C ILE A 250 9.39 12.64 8.37
N GLU A 251 8.08 12.57 8.62
CA GLU A 251 7.33 11.32 8.55
C GLU A 251 7.31 10.70 7.15
N ASN A 252 7.18 11.53 6.12
CA ASN A 252 7.21 11.09 4.72
C ASN A 252 8.59 10.55 4.31
N ALA A 253 9.67 11.23 4.72
CA ALA A 253 11.03 10.77 4.43
C ALA A 253 11.37 9.45 5.13
N ILE A 254 10.92 9.27 6.38
CA ILE A 254 11.09 8.01 7.11
C ILE A 254 10.29 6.89 6.47
N ASN A 255 9.05 7.17 6.05
CA ASN A 255 8.22 6.19 5.39
C ASN A 255 8.87 5.73 4.08
N GLN A 256 9.40 6.65 3.28
CA GLN A 256 10.12 6.33 2.05
C GLN A 256 11.39 5.51 2.32
N PHE A 257 12.16 5.87 3.36
CA PHE A 257 13.36 5.12 3.78
C PHE A 257 13.03 3.69 4.25
N LEU A 258 11.99 3.51 5.06
CA LEU A 258 11.59 2.18 5.53
C LEU A 258 11.02 1.32 4.39
N THR A 259 10.27 1.92 3.47
CA THR A 259 9.67 1.21 2.33
C THR A 259 10.71 0.80 1.28
N SER A 260 11.87 1.45 1.22
CA SER A 260 12.99 0.97 0.41
C SER A 260 13.69 -0.26 1.02
N TYR A 261 13.58 -0.44 2.34
CA TYR A 261 14.17 -1.57 3.08
C TYR A 261 13.27 -2.80 3.13
N PHE A 262 11.99 -2.59 3.42
CA PHE A 262 11.02 -3.66 3.67
C PHE A 262 10.13 -3.92 2.46
N LYS A 263 10.13 -5.16 1.97
CA LYS A 263 9.26 -5.59 0.88
C LYS A 263 7.96 -6.17 1.43
N PHE A 264 6.83 -5.75 0.87
CA PHE A 264 5.52 -6.31 1.20
C PHE A 264 5.47 -7.82 0.94
N GLY A 265 4.87 -8.58 1.86
CA GLY A 265 4.76 -10.03 1.77
C GLY A 265 6.05 -10.81 2.10
N LYS A 266 7.16 -10.13 2.37
CA LYS A 266 8.36 -10.76 2.95
C LYS A 266 8.34 -10.62 4.46
N PHE A 267 8.68 -11.70 5.14
CA PHE A 267 8.82 -11.75 6.58
C PHE A 267 10.27 -11.48 6.97
N TYR A 268 10.45 -10.69 8.02
CA TYR A 268 11.75 -10.33 8.54
C TYR A 268 11.77 -10.55 10.04
N SER A 269 12.87 -11.06 10.58
CA SER A 269 13.17 -10.96 12.01
C SER A 269 13.97 -9.69 12.29
N TYR A 270 13.84 -9.13 13.49
CA TYR A 270 14.58 -7.93 13.88
C TYR A 270 16.11 -8.10 13.70
N ASP A 271 16.62 -9.28 14.04
CA ASP A 271 18.05 -9.57 13.98
C ASP A 271 18.59 -9.65 12.54
N GLU A 272 17.75 -9.96 11.54
CA GLU A 272 18.14 -10.01 10.12
C GLU A 272 18.42 -8.64 9.50
N PHE A 273 17.74 -7.58 9.94
CA PHE A 273 17.81 -6.27 9.28
C PHE A 273 18.44 -5.18 10.13
N LYS A 274 18.59 -5.33 11.45
CA LYS A 274 18.98 -4.24 12.36
C LYS A 274 20.31 -3.56 11.97
N GLU A 275 21.36 -4.33 11.67
CA GLU A 275 22.70 -3.77 11.42
C GLU A 275 22.73 -3.01 10.10
N LYS A 276 22.10 -3.61 9.10
CA LYS A 276 21.89 -3.05 7.77
C LYS A 276 21.09 -1.74 7.84
N LEU A 277 19.99 -1.72 8.60
CA LEU A 277 19.17 -0.52 8.81
C LEU A 277 19.95 0.58 9.52
N ILE A 278 20.74 0.24 10.56
CA ILE A 278 21.61 1.18 11.29
C ILE A 278 22.60 1.83 10.32
N GLN A 279 23.35 1.02 9.57
CA GLN A 279 24.38 1.52 8.67
C GLN A 279 23.78 2.44 7.60
N SER A 280 22.68 2.02 6.97
CA SER A 280 22.02 2.84 5.95
C SER A 280 21.49 4.17 6.53
N LEU A 281 20.98 4.18 7.75
CA LEU A 281 20.52 5.42 8.39
C LEU A 281 21.69 6.35 8.71
N ILE A 282 22.83 5.82 9.18
CA ILE A 282 24.07 6.60 9.40
C ILE A 282 24.53 7.23 8.10
N ASP A 283 24.57 6.46 7.01
CA ASP A 283 25.07 6.94 5.72
C ASP A 283 24.21 8.09 5.17
N TYR A 284 22.87 7.97 5.25
CA TYR A 284 21.95 9.02 4.83
C TYR A 284 21.98 10.26 5.73
N ILE A 285 22.17 10.07 7.03
CA ILE A 285 22.30 11.20 7.95
C ILE A 285 23.60 11.95 7.66
N ASN A 286 24.72 11.22 7.65
CA ASN A 286 26.04 11.81 7.47
C ASN A 286 26.21 12.47 6.09
N SER A 287 25.63 11.90 5.02
CA SER A 287 25.62 12.54 3.70
C SER A 287 24.83 13.85 3.67
N GLY A 288 23.86 14.00 4.58
CA GLY A 288 23.03 15.19 4.73
C GLY A 288 23.65 16.32 5.55
N LEU A 289 24.67 16.03 6.37
CA LEU A 289 25.31 17.00 7.27
C LEU A 289 26.37 17.85 6.54
N THR A 290 26.56 19.09 6.99
CA THR A 290 27.68 19.93 6.56
C THR A 290 28.97 19.55 7.31
N GLU A 291 30.14 19.83 6.73
CA GLU A 291 31.45 19.51 7.35
C GLU A 291 31.60 20.06 8.78
N LYS A 292 31.02 21.23 9.09
CA LYS A 292 31.02 21.81 10.44
C LYS A 292 30.17 21.04 11.46
N VAL A 293 29.14 20.32 11.01
CA VAL A 293 28.23 19.55 11.87
C VAL A 293 28.68 18.09 11.96
N LYS A 294 29.35 17.56 10.92
CA LYS A 294 29.99 16.23 10.93
C LYS A 294 31.04 16.08 12.02
N THR A 295 31.78 17.14 12.34
CA THR A 295 32.77 17.13 13.44
C THR A 295 32.14 17.02 14.83
N GLN A 296 30.89 17.48 15.00
CA GLN A 296 30.12 17.40 16.25
C GLN A 296 29.32 16.09 16.36
N HIS A 297 28.91 15.53 15.22
CA HIS A 297 28.15 14.28 15.12
C HIS A 297 28.91 13.23 14.31
N SER A 298 29.97 12.67 14.89
CA SER A 298 30.75 11.61 14.23
C SER A 298 29.87 10.40 13.90
N MET A 299 30.21 9.68 12.82
CA MET A 299 29.51 8.44 12.41
C MET A 299 29.39 7.44 13.56
N SER A 300 30.42 7.34 14.41
CA SER A 300 30.43 6.50 15.61
C SER A 300 29.40 6.95 16.67
N ASN A 301 29.30 8.26 16.93
CA ASN A 301 28.31 8.79 17.88
C ASN A 301 26.88 8.63 17.34
N LEU A 302 26.66 8.90 16.05
CA LEU A 302 25.39 8.65 15.38
C LEU A 302 24.99 7.18 15.45
N GLY A 303 25.92 6.27 15.13
CA GLY A 303 25.70 4.83 15.23
C GLY A 303 25.35 4.39 16.64
N GLY A 304 26.04 4.91 17.66
CA GLY A 304 25.75 4.62 19.06
C GLY A 304 24.37 5.12 19.52
N LYS A 305 23.90 6.27 19.03
CA LYS A 305 22.56 6.81 19.33
C LYS A 305 21.46 5.98 18.63
N ILE A 306 21.67 5.62 17.36
CA ILE A 306 20.72 4.79 16.59
C ILE A 306 20.63 3.38 17.17
N PHE A 307 21.77 2.77 17.53
CA PHE A 307 21.83 1.44 18.13
C PHE A 307 21.10 1.38 19.48
N ARG A 308 21.27 2.39 20.35
CA ARG A 308 20.54 2.48 21.63
C ARG A 308 19.03 2.55 21.41
N MET A 309 18.56 3.46 20.56
CA MET A 309 17.14 3.57 20.21
C MET A 309 16.57 2.24 19.69
N LEU A 310 17.27 1.59 18.76
CA LEU A 310 16.80 0.34 18.18
C LEU A 310 16.86 -0.83 19.19
N ASN A 311 17.82 -0.85 20.12
CA ASN A 311 17.84 -1.85 21.20
C ASN A 311 16.68 -1.69 22.18
N ASP A 312 16.28 -0.46 22.50
CA ASP A 312 15.09 -0.22 23.33
C ASP A 312 13.83 -0.72 22.61
N PHE A 313 13.75 -0.50 21.29
CA PHE A 313 12.71 -1.09 20.45
C PHE A 313 12.77 -2.63 20.39
N ARG A 314 13.98 -3.23 20.32
CA ARG A 314 14.18 -4.69 20.32
C ARG A 314 13.67 -5.34 21.60
N LYS A 315 13.88 -4.72 22.77
CA LYS A 315 13.40 -5.24 24.06
C LYS A 315 11.88 -5.42 24.06
N ILE A 316 11.15 -4.57 23.35
CA ILE A 316 9.69 -4.60 23.22
C ILE A 316 9.21 -5.69 22.23
N ASN A 317 9.99 -5.97 21.19
CA ASN A 317 9.56 -6.77 20.03
C ASN A 317 10.40 -8.04 19.79
N ARG A 318 11.06 -8.55 20.84
CA ARG A 318 12.16 -9.51 20.81
C ARG A 318 11.90 -10.86 20.09
N ILE A 319 10.64 -11.22 19.85
CA ILE A 319 10.22 -12.54 19.34
C ILE A 319 9.44 -12.43 18.01
N LYS A 320 9.19 -11.21 17.51
CA LYS A 320 8.29 -11.01 16.37
C LYS A 320 9.01 -11.24 15.03
N VAL A 321 8.45 -12.15 14.23
CA VAL A 321 8.68 -12.21 12.77
C VAL A 321 7.47 -11.53 12.12
N LEU A 322 7.69 -10.38 11.49
CA LEU A 322 6.62 -9.56 10.90
C LEU A 322 6.82 -9.40 9.40
N ASP A 323 5.71 -9.18 8.71
CA ASP A 323 5.77 -8.79 7.31
C ASP A 323 6.35 -7.37 7.18
N GLY A 324 6.91 -7.08 6.00
CA GLY A 324 7.57 -5.79 5.75
C GLY A 324 6.70 -4.57 6.05
N LEU A 325 5.38 -4.65 5.81
CA LEU A 325 4.47 -3.53 6.09
C LEU A 325 4.27 -3.31 7.60
N ALA A 326 4.16 -4.38 8.39
CA ALA A 326 4.10 -4.25 9.84
C ALA A 326 5.41 -3.68 10.41
N TRP A 327 6.57 -4.06 9.89
CA TRP A 327 7.84 -3.46 10.30
C TRP A 327 7.91 -1.96 9.97
N VAL A 328 7.47 -1.55 8.78
CA VAL A 328 7.36 -0.12 8.41
C VAL A 328 6.49 0.61 9.43
N ASN A 329 5.32 0.06 9.76
CA ASN A 329 4.37 0.69 10.68
C ASN A 329 4.89 0.77 12.12
N GLU A 330 5.60 -0.25 12.61
CA GLU A 330 6.16 -0.25 13.97
C GLU A 330 7.41 0.62 14.11
N LEU A 331 8.30 0.65 13.09
CA LEU A 331 9.54 1.43 13.14
C LEU A 331 9.35 2.92 12.83
N LYS A 332 8.35 3.27 12.02
CA LYS A 332 8.06 4.65 11.61
C LYS A 332 7.94 5.64 12.79
N PRO A 333 7.14 5.40 13.85
CA PRO A 333 7.06 6.32 14.98
C PRO A 333 8.37 6.43 15.77
N VAL A 334 9.15 5.35 15.84
CA VAL A 334 10.44 5.28 16.56
C VAL A 334 11.48 6.14 15.85
N LEU A 335 11.64 5.93 14.54
CA LEU A 335 12.56 6.73 13.72
C LEU A 335 12.13 8.19 13.61
N LYS A 336 10.82 8.48 13.66
CA LYS A 336 10.30 9.86 13.65
C LYS A 336 10.73 10.61 14.89
N LYS A 337 10.56 10.00 16.06
CA LYS A 337 10.99 10.58 17.33
C LYS A 337 12.50 10.85 17.33
N PHE A 338 13.29 9.89 16.84
CA PHE A 338 14.74 10.05 16.76
C PHE A 338 15.16 11.19 15.83
N LEU A 339 14.61 11.29 14.62
CA LEU A 339 14.99 12.35 13.68
C LEU A 339 14.57 13.74 14.15
N VAL A 340 13.41 13.87 14.81
CA VAL A 340 13.00 15.13 15.45
C VAL A 340 14.01 15.52 16.53
N GLN A 341 14.34 14.60 17.45
CA GLN A 341 15.33 14.84 18.51
C GLN A 341 16.73 15.15 17.96
N LEU A 342 17.11 14.53 16.84
CA LEU A 342 18.38 14.80 16.19
C LEU A 342 18.41 16.22 15.60
N LEU A 343 17.33 16.64 14.94
CA LEU A 343 17.19 17.98 14.36
C LEU A 343 17.17 19.07 15.43
N ASP A 344 16.38 18.89 16.48
CA ASP A 344 16.26 19.84 17.60
C ASP A 344 17.60 20.08 18.32
N ASN A 345 18.47 19.06 18.35
CA ASN A 345 19.78 19.12 19.00
C ASN A 345 20.94 19.34 18.02
N MET A 346 20.68 19.48 16.71
CA MET A 346 21.70 19.49 15.65
C MET A 346 22.63 20.72 15.69
N PHE A 347 22.17 21.82 16.28
CA PHE A 347 22.88 23.10 16.34
C PHE A 347 23.05 23.65 17.76
N ASN A 348 22.71 22.87 18.78
CA ASN A 348 22.73 23.32 20.18
C ASN A 348 23.91 22.69 20.94
N PRO A 349 25.09 23.35 21.00
CA PRO A 349 26.25 22.81 21.72
C PRO A 349 26.14 22.91 23.25
N LYS A 350 25.04 23.43 23.80
CA LYS A 350 24.83 23.62 25.25
C LYS A 350 23.70 22.75 25.78
N LEU A 351 23.82 21.43 25.69
CA LEU A 351 23.06 20.50 26.55
C LEU A 351 23.82 19.19 26.83
N GLU A 352 25.11 19.10 26.52
CA GLU A 352 25.97 18.03 27.01
C GLU A 352 27.05 18.66 27.91
N LYS A 353 26.66 19.02 29.14
CA LYS A 353 27.58 18.77 30.26
C LYS A 353 27.35 17.30 30.64
N PRO A 354 28.37 16.43 30.55
CA PRO A 354 28.34 15.20 31.31
C PRO A 354 28.46 15.63 32.77
N GLU A 355 27.41 15.47 33.58
CA GLU A 355 27.66 15.20 34.98
C GLU A 355 28.34 13.83 35.01
N THR A 356 29.67 13.90 35.10
CA THR A 356 30.51 12.88 35.69
C THR A 356 30.01 12.62 37.11
N LYS A 357 28.96 11.80 37.24
CA LYS A 357 28.90 10.91 38.40
C LYS A 357 29.85 9.76 38.11
N LYS A 358 30.80 9.65 39.03
CA LYS A 358 31.95 8.75 39.00
C LYS A 358 31.50 7.32 38.68
N ILE A 359 32.38 6.67 37.93
CA ILE A 359 32.58 5.23 37.93
C ILE A 359 32.80 4.83 39.38
N ASP A 360 31.78 4.25 40.00
CA ASP A 360 31.82 3.37 41.17
C ASP A 360 30.35 3.10 41.53
N ASP A 361 29.71 2.18 40.82
CA ASP A 361 28.54 1.40 41.24
C ASP A 361 28.08 0.49 40.08
N LEU A 362 28.98 -0.35 39.58
CA LEU A 362 28.68 -1.45 38.65
C LEU A 362 28.33 -2.76 39.38
N GLN A 363 27.80 -2.68 40.61
CA GLN A 363 27.45 -3.86 41.40
C GLN A 363 26.07 -3.82 42.09
N LYS A 364 25.16 -2.90 41.74
CA LYS A 364 23.79 -2.88 42.29
C LYS A 364 22.73 -2.45 41.28
N GLU A 365 22.46 -3.27 40.27
CA GLU A 365 21.16 -3.27 39.55
C GLU A 365 20.74 -4.71 39.21
N GLU A 366 20.88 -5.61 40.18
CA GLU A 366 20.26 -6.95 40.14
C GLU A 366 19.07 -7.07 41.13
N ASN A 367 18.68 -5.99 41.80
CA ASN A 367 17.49 -5.95 42.65
C ASN A 367 16.78 -4.62 42.44
N ASP A 368 15.72 -4.61 41.62
CA ASP A 368 14.53 -3.77 41.79
C ASP A 368 13.43 -4.25 40.81
N THR A 369 13.11 -5.55 40.91
CA THR A 369 11.71 -5.97 40.82
C THR A 369 11.07 -5.71 42.18
N GLU A 370 10.61 -4.49 42.44
CA GLU A 370 9.45 -4.16 43.29
C GLU A 370 9.27 -2.65 43.47
N LYS A 371 8.01 -2.20 43.32
CA LYS A 371 7.41 -0.90 43.72
C LYS A 371 7.50 0.30 42.76
N LEU A 372 6.43 0.44 41.98
CA LEU A 372 5.67 1.69 41.82
C LEU A 372 4.26 1.37 41.28
N ASP A 373 3.43 0.79 42.15
CA ASP A 373 2.00 0.51 41.92
C ASP A 373 1.17 1.39 42.87
N ASP A 374 1.02 2.69 42.56
CA ASP A 374 0.15 3.59 43.33
C ASP A 374 -1.22 3.81 42.68
N VAL A 375 -1.57 3.00 41.67
CA VAL A 375 -2.87 3.08 41.01
C VAL A 375 -3.66 1.82 41.34
N ASN A 376 -4.51 1.90 42.36
CA ASN A 376 -5.32 0.76 42.81
C ASN A 376 -6.46 0.45 41.82
N PHE A 377 -6.13 -0.27 40.75
CA PHE A 377 -7.08 -0.69 39.73
C PHE A 377 -8.10 -1.72 40.23
N SER A 378 -7.84 -2.39 41.36
CA SER A 378 -8.76 -3.38 41.92
C SER A 378 -10.03 -2.73 42.48
N ALA A 379 -9.96 -1.47 42.92
CA ALA A 379 -11.09 -0.72 43.47
C ALA A 379 -12.19 -0.39 42.45
N ILE A 380 -11.89 -0.43 41.15
CA ILE A 380 -12.84 -0.12 40.08
C ILE A 380 -13.25 -1.35 39.26
N PHE A 381 -12.70 -2.53 39.58
CA PHE A 381 -12.95 -3.76 38.85
C PHE A 381 -14.22 -4.45 39.35
N ASP A 382 -15.35 -4.14 38.72
CA ASP A 382 -16.66 -4.75 39.03
C ASP A 382 -17.29 -5.29 37.73
N LEU A 383 -17.44 -6.61 37.65
CA LEU A 383 -17.96 -7.31 36.46
C LEU A 383 -19.44 -7.01 36.18
N ASN A 384 -20.17 -6.45 37.15
CA ASN A 384 -21.54 -5.98 36.96
C ASN A 384 -21.61 -4.67 36.14
N LEU A 385 -20.50 -3.94 36.00
CA LEU A 385 -20.45 -2.71 35.23
C LEU A 385 -20.48 -2.97 33.71
N GLU A 386 -21.18 -2.10 32.98
CA GLU A 386 -21.03 -2.01 31.54
C GLU A 386 -19.60 -1.61 31.16
N VAL A 387 -19.12 -2.11 30.02
CA VAL A 387 -17.74 -1.91 29.55
C VAL A 387 -17.40 -0.42 29.44
N GLU A 388 -18.34 0.41 28.96
CA GLU A 388 -18.08 1.84 28.79
C GLU A 388 -18.00 2.55 30.15
N LYS A 389 -18.84 2.18 31.13
CA LYS A 389 -18.77 2.69 32.50
C LYS A 389 -17.47 2.28 33.22
N TYR A 390 -16.96 1.07 32.96
CA TYR A 390 -15.65 0.64 33.47
C TYR A 390 -14.51 1.45 32.86
N ARG A 391 -14.59 1.74 31.55
CA ARG A 391 -13.61 2.57 30.85
C ARG A 391 -13.59 4.00 31.37
N GLU A 392 -14.75 4.62 31.58
CA GLU A 392 -14.87 5.98 32.15
C GLU A 392 -14.25 6.07 33.55
N LYS A 393 -14.53 5.09 34.43
CA LYS A 393 -13.90 5.03 35.76
C LYS A 393 -12.39 4.86 35.68
N LEU A 394 -11.89 4.07 34.74
CA LEU A 394 -10.46 3.86 34.52
C LEU A 394 -9.76 5.11 33.96
N GLU A 395 -10.43 5.85 33.07
CA GLU A 395 -9.96 7.13 32.53
C GLU A 395 -9.88 8.20 33.64
N ALA A 396 -10.90 8.31 34.48
CA ALA A 396 -10.92 9.22 35.63
C ALA A 396 -9.82 8.90 36.65
N LEU A 397 -9.59 7.61 36.93
CA LEU A 397 -8.57 7.16 37.88
C LEU A 397 -7.15 7.40 37.35
N LEU A 398 -6.95 7.28 36.04
CA LEU A 398 -5.67 7.59 35.39
C LEU A 398 -5.43 9.08 35.21
N GLN A 399 -6.47 9.92 35.17
CA GLN A 399 -6.33 11.36 35.01
C GLN A 399 -5.48 11.97 36.13
N ASN A 400 -5.66 11.47 37.36
CA ASN A 400 -4.93 11.89 38.57
C ASN A 400 -3.57 11.21 38.77
N SER A 401 -3.08 10.42 37.79
CA SER A 401 -1.76 9.78 37.87
C SER A 401 -0.68 10.56 37.11
N ASP A 402 0.56 10.49 37.57
CA ASP A 402 1.74 11.10 36.94
C ASP A 402 2.20 10.40 35.64
N LYS A 403 1.39 9.47 35.13
CA LYS A 403 1.71 8.68 33.93
C LYS A 403 1.64 9.55 32.66
N SER A 404 2.48 9.26 31.68
CA SER A 404 2.41 9.94 30.38
C SER A 404 1.10 9.62 29.65
N ILE A 405 0.67 10.49 28.73
CA ILE A 405 -0.54 10.30 27.93
C ILE A 405 -0.53 8.95 27.18
N VAL A 406 0.65 8.52 26.72
CA VAL A 406 0.83 7.26 26.00
C VAL A 406 0.66 6.06 26.93
N GLU A 407 1.21 6.12 28.14
CA GLU A 407 1.05 5.08 29.16
C GLU A 407 -0.40 4.97 29.62
N LYS A 408 -1.08 6.10 29.85
CA LYS A 408 -2.51 6.13 30.19
C LYS A 408 -3.34 5.41 29.11
N ARG A 409 -3.10 5.71 27.83
CA ARG A 409 -3.80 5.05 26.70
C ARG A 409 -3.54 3.55 26.62
N ASN A 410 -2.30 3.12 26.85
CA ASN A 410 -1.93 1.71 26.83
C ASN A 410 -2.55 0.95 28.02
N ILE A 411 -2.60 1.56 29.20
CA ILE A 411 -3.25 0.98 30.39
C ILE A 411 -4.76 0.84 30.15
N ILE A 412 -5.41 1.87 29.61
CA ILE A 412 -6.84 1.82 29.27
C ILE A 412 -7.13 0.67 28.32
N ARG A 413 -6.37 0.59 27.22
CA ARG A 413 -6.55 -0.45 26.21
C ARG A 413 -6.39 -1.85 26.79
N THR A 414 -5.32 -2.09 27.55
CA THR A 414 -5.00 -3.41 28.11
C THR A 414 -6.02 -3.83 29.17
N LYS A 415 -6.39 -2.92 30.09
CA LYS A 415 -7.32 -3.22 31.19
C LYS A 415 -8.76 -3.37 30.70
N VAL A 416 -9.20 -2.58 29.71
CA VAL A 416 -10.53 -2.74 29.09
C VAL A 416 -10.61 -4.06 28.31
N GLN A 417 -9.55 -4.45 27.60
CA GLN A 417 -9.50 -5.77 26.95
C GLN A 417 -9.57 -6.91 27.97
N LYS A 418 -8.81 -6.82 29.07
CA LYS A 418 -8.88 -7.81 30.15
C LYS A 418 -10.27 -7.88 30.78
N PHE A 419 -10.91 -6.74 31.07
CA PHE A 419 -12.28 -6.67 31.59
C PHE A 419 -13.30 -7.31 30.64
N LYS A 420 -13.21 -7.02 29.32
CA LYS A 420 -14.07 -7.66 28.30
C LYS A 420 -13.90 -9.17 28.26
N MET A 421 -12.68 -9.67 28.44
CA MET A 421 -12.41 -11.10 28.45
C MET A 421 -12.97 -11.77 29.71
N GLU A 422 -12.82 -11.16 30.88
CA GLU A 422 -13.34 -11.71 32.14
C GLU A 422 -14.87 -11.65 32.20
N LYS A 423 -15.49 -10.57 31.71
CA LYS A 423 -16.95 -10.46 31.61
C LYS A 423 -17.57 -11.50 30.67
N ARG A 424 -16.86 -11.92 29.63
CA ARG A 424 -17.28 -13.03 28.74
C ARG A 424 -17.14 -14.41 29.38
N LYS A 425 -16.39 -14.54 30.47
CA LYS A 425 -16.25 -15.78 31.23
C LYS A 425 -17.24 -15.88 32.39
N SER A 426 -17.83 -14.75 32.82
CA SER A 426 -18.81 -14.67 33.91
C SER A 426 -20.27 -14.68 33.43
N ILE A 427 -20.49 -14.70 32.11
CA ILE A 427 -21.76 -14.98 31.42
C ILE A 427 -21.66 -16.40 30.90
#